data_AF-A0A353XX38-F1
#
_entry.id   AF-A0A353XX38-F1
#
_cell.length_a   1.000
_cell.length_b   1.000
_cell.length_c   1.000
_cell.angle_alpha   90.00
_cell.angle_beta   90.00
_cell.angle_gamma   90.00
#
_symmetry.space_group_name_H-M   'P 1'
#
loop_
_entity.id
_entity.type
_entity.pdbx_description
1 polymer ?
#
loop_
_entity_poly.entity_id
_entity_poly.type
_entity_poly.pdbx_seq_one_letter_code
_entity_poly.pdbx_strand_id
1 'polypeptide(L)'
;MPGFTMQIHLIEETKIQMSDFEEDELEISLETEAHYFGAMPMFVASLGRCTFAVLESYSMRLDLPVHDISMELSWEYGSKPTRISDIEMDICWPELPDKRVKAVERAAHLCTIHNTINQCVDIVTKVNAK
;
A
#
# COMPACT_ATOMS: atom_id res chain seq x y z
N MET A 1 -27.21 5.16 -0.91
CA MET A 1 -26.24 4.87 0.16
C MET A 1 -24.89 4.95 -0.51
N PRO A 2 -23.94 5.78 -0.04
CA PRO A 2 -22.60 5.75 -0.60
C PRO A 2 -22.09 4.32 -0.41
N GLY A 3 -21.54 3.74 -1.48
CA GLY A 3 -20.99 2.39 -1.45
C GLY A 3 -19.90 2.31 -0.40
N PHE A 4 -19.85 1.18 0.29
CA PHE A 4 -18.76 0.84 1.17
C PHE A 4 -17.61 0.34 0.29
N THR A 5 -16.74 1.26 -0.11
CA THR A 5 -15.67 1.02 -1.09
C THR A 5 -14.33 1.45 -0.49
N MET A 6 -13.34 0.58 -0.58
CA MET A 6 -11.94 0.89 -0.29
C MET A 6 -11.49 1.98 -1.25
N GLN A 7 -10.95 3.05 -0.69
CA GLN A 7 -10.57 4.23 -1.47
C GLN A 7 -9.09 4.20 -1.79
N ILE A 8 -8.76 4.44 -3.06
CA ILE A 8 -7.41 4.79 -3.50
C ILE A 8 -7.48 6.11 -4.25
N HIS A 9 -6.84 7.12 -3.70
CA HIS A 9 -6.78 8.44 -4.29
C HIS A 9 -5.37 8.73 -4.80
N LEU A 10 -5.22 8.95 -6.11
CA LEU A 10 -3.95 9.36 -6.73
C LEU A 10 -3.80 10.88 -6.60
N ILE A 11 -3.05 11.31 -5.59
CA ILE A 11 -2.80 12.72 -5.27
C ILE A 11 -1.85 13.34 -6.28
N GLU A 12 -0.76 12.63 -6.61
CA GLU A 12 0.24 13.04 -7.59
C GLU A 12 0.65 11.82 -8.43
N GLU A 13 1.44 12.01 -9.49
CA GLU A 13 1.93 10.91 -10.34
C GLU A 13 2.61 9.78 -9.55
N THR A 14 3.31 10.14 -8.46
CA THR A 14 4.06 9.21 -7.61
C THR A 14 3.61 9.22 -6.15
N LYS A 15 2.34 9.54 -5.89
CA LYS A 15 1.79 9.63 -4.54
C LYS A 15 0.32 9.20 -4.49
N ILE A 16 0.01 8.24 -3.63
CA ILE A 16 -1.35 7.76 -3.37
C ILE A 16 -1.71 7.89 -1.89
N GLN A 17 -3.01 8.07 -1.63
CA GLN A 17 -3.61 7.89 -0.32
C GLN A 17 -4.63 6.76 -0.38
N MET A 18 -4.70 5.98 0.69
CA MET A 18 -5.56 4.81 0.80
C MET A 18 -6.30 4.82 2.15
N SER A 19 -7.58 4.46 2.14
CA SER A 19 -8.44 4.35 3.33
C SER A 19 -9.51 3.29 3.14
N ASP A 20 -10.30 3.02 4.19
CA ASP A 20 -11.48 2.16 4.13
C ASP A 20 -11.13 0.72 3.67
N PHE A 21 -10.00 0.21 4.16
CA PHE A 21 -9.41 -1.06 3.73
C PHE A 21 -10.22 -2.31 4.09
N GLU A 22 -11.20 -2.19 5.00
CA GLU A 22 -12.10 -3.27 5.41
C GLU A 22 -13.13 -3.62 4.32
N GLU A 23 -13.27 -2.76 3.32
CA GLU A 23 -14.27 -2.92 2.26
C GLU A 23 -13.80 -3.78 1.09
N ASP A 24 -14.73 -4.56 0.53
CA ASP A 24 -14.45 -5.52 -0.55
C ASP A 24 -14.42 -4.85 -1.94
N GLU A 25 -15.19 -3.79 -2.14
CA GLU A 25 -15.24 -3.05 -3.39
C GLU A 25 -14.12 -2.00 -3.44
N LEU A 26 -13.52 -1.81 -4.61
CA LEU A 26 -12.42 -0.88 -4.81
C LEU A 26 -12.85 0.32 -5.64
N GLU A 27 -12.62 1.53 -5.14
CA GLU A 27 -12.82 2.78 -5.85
C GLU A 27 -11.48 3.51 -6.02
N ILE A 28 -11.20 3.94 -7.24
CA ILE A 28 -9.99 4.67 -7.59
C ILE A 28 -10.40 6.06 -8.06
N SER A 29 -9.88 7.09 -7.39
CA SER A 29 -10.07 8.49 -7.76
C SER A 29 -8.75 9.16 -8.08
N LEU A 30 -8.80 10.22 -8.89
CA LEU A 30 -7.63 10.97 -9.35
C LEU A 30 -7.82 12.43 -8.93
N GLU A 31 -6.79 13.05 -8.36
CA GLU A 31 -6.81 14.49 -8.05
C GLU A 31 -6.91 15.34 -9.34
N THR A 32 -6.31 14.85 -10.42
CA THR A 32 -6.35 15.48 -11.74
C THR A 32 -6.36 14.44 -12.86
N GLU A 33 -7.04 14.75 -13.96
CA GLU A 33 -7.05 13.93 -15.18
C GLU A 33 -5.67 13.83 -15.86
N ALA A 34 -4.71 14.67 -15.47
CA ALA A 34 -3.34 14.60 -15.96
C ALA A 34 -2.58 13.36 -15.46
N HIS A 35 -3.04 12.73 -14.38
CA HIS A 35 -2.44 11.53 -13.82
C HIS A 35 -3.22 10.29 -14.25
N TYR A 36 -2.51 9.19 -14.48
CA TYR A 36 -3.11 7.92 -14.84
C TYR A 36 -2.78 6.87 -13.79
N PHE A 37 -3.79 6.17 -13.28
CA PHE A 37 -3.59 5.06 -12.36
C PHE A 37 -3.10 3.82 -13.11
N GLY A 38 -1.79 3.81 -13.39
CA GLY A 38 -1.11 2.76 -14.14
C GLY A 38 -0.55 1.64 -13.26
N ALA A 39 0.29 0.80 -13.87
CA ALA A 39 0.85 -0.37 -13.22
C ALA A 39 1.70 -0.05 -11.98
N MET A 40 2.38 1.12 -11.95
CA MET A 40 3.23 1.50 -10.81
C MET A 40 2.41 1.90 -9.58
N PRO A 41 1.43 2.82 -9.65
CA PRO A 41 0.47 3.04 -8.56
C PRO A 41 -0.23 1.76 -8.10
N MET A 42 -0.62 0.85 -9.02
CA MET A 42 -1.22 -0.45 -8.65
C MET A 42 -0.26 -1.32 -7.82
N PHE A 43 1.01 -1.37 -8.21
CA PHE A 43 2.03 -2.10 -7.46
C PHE A 43 2.21 -1.53 -6.05
N VAL A 44 2.30 -0.21 -5.92
CA VAL A 44 2.43 0.46 -4.61
C VAL A 44 1.16 0.28 -3.76
N ALA A 45 -0.02 0.38 -4.37
CA ALA A 45 -1.29 0.08 -3.70
C ALA A 45 -1.35 -1.37 -3.18
N SER A 46 -0.81 -2.33 -3.94
CA SER A 46 -0.75 -3.72 -3.47
C SER A 46 0.09 -3.86 -2.19
N LEU A 47 1.19 -3.10 -2.08
CA LEU A 47 2.01 -3.04 -0.87
C LEU A 47 1.25 -2.44 0.31
N GLY A 48 0.51 -1.34 0.11
CA GLY A 48 -0.37 -0.76 1.13
C GLY A 48 -1.42 -1.76 1.63
N ARG A 49 -2.16 -2.41 0.71
CA ARG A 49 -3.18 -3.41 1.07
C ARG A 49 -2.61 -4.64 1.77
N CYS A 50 -1.44 -5.12 1.35
CA CYS A 50 -0.75 -6.23 2.00
C CYS A 50 -0.30 -5.85 3.42
N THR A 51 0.17 -4.61 3.60
CA THR A 51 0.56 -4.08 4.91
C THR A 51 -0.65 -3.98 5.83
N PHE A 52 -1.78 -3.43 5.35
CA PHE A 52 -3.02 -3.39 6.12
C PHE A 52 -3.46 -4.77 6.61
N ALA A 53 -3.41 -5.81 5.76
CA ALA A 53 -3.77 -7.17 6.17
C ALA A 53 -2.95 -7.69 7.37
N VAL A 54 -1.67 -7.31 7.45
CA VAL A 54 -0.83 -7.65 8.62
C VAL A 54 -1.23 -6.83 9.84
N LEU A 55 -1.55 -5.55 9.66
CA LEU A 55 -2.01 -4.67 10.74
C LEU A 55 -3.34 -5.12 11.32
N GLU A 56 -4.29 -5.52 10.47
CA GLU A 56 -5.57 -6.12 10.84
C GLU A 56 -5.37 -7.40 11.64
N SER A 57 -4.50 -8.31 11.19
CA SER A 57 -4.18 -9.52 11.97
C SER A 57 -3.52 -9.19 13.32
N TYR A 58 -2.72 -8.13 13.38
CA TYR A 58 -2.04 -7.68 14.59
C TYR A 58 -3.01 -6.97 15.56
N SER A 59 -3.99 -6.22 15.03
CA SER A 59 -4.99 -5.48 15.80
C SER A 59 -5.87 -6.42 16.62
N MET A 60 -6.19 -7.61 16.10
CA MET A 60 -6.93 -8.65 16.82
C MET A 60 -6.25 -9.06 18.15
N ARG A 61 -4.92 -8.96 18.24
CA ARG A 61 -4.17 -9.27 19.47
C ARG A 61 -4.13 -8.10 20.45
N LEU A 62 -4.35 -6.89 19.95
CA LEU A 62 -4.36 -5.65 20.72
C LEU A 62 -5.77 -5.22 21.12
N ASP A 63 -6.79 -5.86 20.54
CA ASP A 63 -8.20 -5.47 20.66
C ASP A 63 -8.40 -3.99 20.26
N LEU A 64 -7.80 -3.62 19.12
CA LEU A 64 -7.87 -2.27 18.55
C LEU A 64 -8.64 -2.26 17.24
N PRO A 65 -9.48 -1.25 17.00
CA PRO A 65 -10.17 -1.08 15.73
C PRO A 65 -9.19 -0.66 14.61
N VAL A 66 -9.56 -0.94 13.36
CA VAL A 66 -8.75 -0.63 12.16
C VAL A 66 -9.46 0.22 11.11
N HIS A 67 -10.74 0.57 11.31
CA HIS A 67 -11.57 1.32 10.35
C HIS A 67 -10.96 2.66 9.94
N ASP A 68 -10.38 3.40 10.88
CA ASP A 68 -9.79 4.72 10.61
C ASP A 68 -8.30 4.66 10.21
N ILE A 69 -7.79 3.47 9.86
CA ILE A 69 -6.43 3.37 9.32
C ILE A 69 -6.42 3.96 7.92
N SER A 70 -5.55 4.95 7.72
CA SER A 70 -5.21 5.48 6.41
C SER A 70 -3.73 5.37 6.15
N MET A 71 -3.36 5.27 4.88
CA MET A 71 -1.96 5.20 4.45
C MET A 71 -1.70 6.19 3.34
N GLU A 72 -0.61 6.93 3.45
CA GLU A 72 -0.05 7.72 2.36
C GLU A 72 1.22 7.02 1.87
N LEU A 73 1.28 6.75 0.57
CA LEU A 73 2.45 6.12 -0.05
C LEU A 73 2.97 7.01 -1.16
N SER A 74 4.26 7.33 -1.10
CA SER A 74 4.98 8.03 -2.15
C SER A 74 6.16 7.19 -2.62
N TRP A 75 6.60 7.39 -3.86
CA TRP A 75 7.74 6.65 -4.40
C TRP A 75 8.60 7.47 -5.34
N GLU A 76 9.85 7.05 -5.48
CA GLU A 76 10.80 7.64 -6.42
C GLU A 76 11.25 6.62 -7.48
N TYR A 77 11.58 7.12 -8.67
CA TYR A 77 12.14 6.30 -9.74
C TYR A 77 13.66 6.34 -9.74
N GLY A 78 14.28 5.17 -9.58
CA GLY A 78 15.68 4.95 -9.89
C GLY A 78 15.91 4.76 -11.38
N SER A 79 17.11 5.09 -11.86
CA SER A 79 17.55 4.81 -13.23
C SER A 79 18.57 3.68 -13.28
N LYS A 80 18.70 3.04 -14.46
CA LYS A 80 19.71 2.01 -14.79
C LYS A 80 19.70 0.77 -13.85
N PRO A 81 18.69 -0.12 -13.89
CA PRO A 81 17.48 -0.05 -14.71
C PRO A 81 16.41 0.86 -14.10
N THR A 82 15.46 1.30 -14.94
CA THR A 82 14.27 2.03 -14.48
C THR A 82 13.46 1.14 -13.54
N ARG A 83 13.25 1.59 -12.31
CA ARG A 83 12.51 0.89 -11.26
C ARG A 83 12.06 1.88 -10.19
N ILE A 84 11.19 1.46 -9.28
CA ILE A 84 11.03 2.18 -8.02
C ILE A 84 12.31 1.98 -7.21
N SER A 85 12.96 3.06 -6.80
CA SER A 85 14.13 3.01 -5.91
C SER A 85 13.72 3.01 -4.45
N ASP A 86 12.72 3.82 -4.12
CA ASP A 86 12.33 4.12 -2.75
C ASP A 86 10.80 4.22 -2.68
N ILE A 87 10.23 3.70 -1.59
CA ILE A 87 8.82 3.86 -1.23
C ILE A 87 8.79 4.35 0.21
N GLU A 88 8.14 5.48 0.44
CA GLU A 88 7.80 5.95 1.77
C GLU A 88 6.34 5.60 2.04
N MET A 89 6.06 5.06 3.23
CA MET A 89 4.73 4.71 3.68
C MET A 89 4.49 5.37 5.03
N ASP A 90 3.59 6.35 5.06
CA ASP A 90 3.07 6.92 6.29
C ASP A 90 1.76 6.22 6.65
N ILE A 91 1.67 5.69 7.86
CA ILE A 91 0.51 4.95 8.36
C ILE A 91 -0.09 5.73 9.52
N CYS A 92 -1.28 6.28 9.30
CA CYS A 92 -2.06 6.90 10.36
C CYS A 92 -3.01 5.86 10.96
N TRP A 93 -2.80 5.54 12.24
CA TRP A 93 -3.70 4.70 13.02
C TRP A 93 -4.13 5.46 14.28
N PRO A 94 -5.24 6.21 14.25
CA PRO A 94 -5.63 7.13 15.33
C PRO A 94 -5.75 6.48 16.70
N GLU A 95 -6.27 5.26 16.75
CA GLU A 95 -6.52 4.52 18.00
C GLU A 95 -5.27 3.79 18.54
N LEU A 96 -4.11 3.91 17.87
CA LEU A 96 -2.90 3.23 18.28
C LEU A 96 -2.22 3.92 19.49
N PRO A 97 -2.02 3.24 20.62
CA PRO A 97 -1.31 3.83 21.75
C PRO A 97 0.17 4.07 21.42
N ASP A 98 0.73 5.23 21.81
CA ASP A 98 2.13 5.62 21.58
C ASP A 98 3.15 4.52 21.92
N LYS A 99 2.92 3.81 23.02
CA LYS A 99 3.79 2.70 23.50
C LYS A 99 3.87 1.52 22.53
N ARG A 100 2.94 1.42 21.57
CA ARG A 100 2.83 0.34 20.58
C ARG A 100 3.34 0.74 19.19
N VAL A 101 3.59 2.03 18.93
CA VAL A 101 4.03 2.55 17.61
C VAL A 101 5.19 1.74 17.05
N LYS A 102 6.29 1.59 17.81
CA LYS A 102 7.45 0.81 17.35
C LYS A 102 7.17 -0.68 17.12
N ALA A 103 6.20 -1.26 17.82
CA ALA A 103 5.83 -2.66 17.62
C ALA A 103 4.99 -2.84 16.36
N VAL A 104 4.07 -1.91 16.10
CA VAL A 104 3.25 -1.87 14.88
C VAL A 104 4.09 -1.56 13.66
N GLU A 105 5.03 -0.61 13.75
CA GLU A 105 6.01 -0.32 12.70
C GLU A 105 6.75 -1.61 12.29
N ARG A 106 7.24 -2.39 13.25
CA ARG A 106 7.86 -3.70 12.96
C ARG A 106 6.89 -4.70 12.34
N ALA A 107 5.62 -4.70 12.75
CA ALA A 107 4.61 -5.59 12.17
C ALA A 107 4.34 -5.24 10.70
N ALA A 108 4.25 -3.95 10.34
CA ALA A 108 4.06 -3.51 8.96
C ALA A 108 5.14 -4.05 8.00
N HIS A 109 6.39 -4.13 8.47
CA HIS A 109 7.52 -4.70 7.71
C HIS A 109 7.42 -6.21 7.45
N LEU A 110 6.50 -6.92 8.10
CA LEU A 110 6.33 -8.38 7.93
C LEU A 110 5.44 -8.75 6.75
N CYS A 111 4.85 -7.78 6.05
CA CYS A 111 3.96 -8.09 4.93
C CYS A 111 4.71 -8.83 3.81
N THR A 112 4.00 -9.74 3.13
CA THR A 112 4.60 -10.62 2.11
C THR A 112 5.24 -9.82 0.98
N ILE A 113 4.65 -8.69 0.60
CA ILE A 113 5.18 -7.84 -0.48
C ILE A 113 6.47 -7.13 -0.05
N HIS A 114 6.56 -6.60 1.19
CA HIS A 114 7.83 -6.09 1.74
C HIS A 114 8.95 -7.13 1.61
N ASN A 115 8.68 -8.35 2.06
CA ASN A 115 9.65 -9.44 1.98
C ASN A 115 10.00 -9.82 0.54
N THR A 116 9.01 -9.82 -0.36
CA THR A 116 9.21 -10.13 -1.79
C THR A 116 10.12 -9.11 -2.47
N ILE A 117 9.92 -7.82 -2.20
CA ILE A 117 10.74 -6.73 -2.75
C ILE A 117 12.17 -6.80 -2.20
N ASN A 118 12.31 -7.02 -0.90
CA ASN A 118 13.62 -7.04 -0.23
C ASN A 118 14.48 -8.26 -0.54
N GLN A 119 13.87 -9.39 -0.91
CA GLN A 119 14.60 -10.63 -1.21
C GLN A 119 14.86 -10.85 -2.71
N CYS A 120 14.27 -10.02 -3.58
CA CYS A 120 14.20 -10.21 -5.04
C CYS A 120 13.55 -11.55 -5.44
N VAL A 121 12.80 -11.55 -6.54
CA VAL A 121 12.20 -12.76 -7.12
C VAL A 121 12.70 -12.99 -8.53
N ASP A 122 13.00 -14.25 -8.87
CA ASP A 122 13.39 -14.64 -10.22
C ASP A 122 12.16 -14.65 -11.15
N ILE A 123 12.20 -13.83 -12.19
CA ILE A 123 11.14 -13.75 -13.20
C ILE A 123 11.66 -14.38 -14.50
N VAL A 124 11.04 -15.49 -14.92
CA VAL A 124 11.34 -16.14 -16.20
C VAL A 124 10.36 -15.69 -17.26
N THR A 125 10.81 -14.85 -18.18
CA THR A 125 10.02 -14.42 -19.34
C THR A 125 10.35 -15.26 -20.57
N LYS A 126 9.33 -15.83 -21.22
CA LYS A 126 9.47 -16.55 -22.50
C LYS A 126 8.61 -15.87 -23.56
N VAL A 127 9.21 -15.61 -24.72
CA VAL A 127 8.51 -15.07 -25.89
C VAL A 127 8.63 -16.10 -27.01
N ASN A 128 7.49 -16.51 -27.58
CA ASN A 128 7.46 -17.44 -28.70
C ASN A 128 6.91 -16.70 -29.93
N ALA A 129 7.70 -16.69 -31.01
CA ALA A 129 7.20 -16.26 -32.31
C ALA A 129 6.32 -17.37 -32.91
N LYS A 130 5.28 -16.98 -33.65
CA LYS A 130 4.55 -17.90 -34.53
C LYS A 130 5.33 -18.14 -35.81
#